data_AF-A0A196SE21-F1
#
_entry.id   AF-A0A196SE21-F1
#
_cell.length_a   1.000
_cell.length_b   1.000
_cell.length_c   1.000
_cell.angle_alpha   90.00
_cell.angle_beta   90.00
_cell.angle_gamma   90.00
#
_symmetry.space_group_name_H-M   'P 1'
#
loop_
_entity.id
_entity.type
_entity.pdbx_description
1 polymer ?
#
loop_
_entity_poly.entity_id
_entity_poly.type
_entity_poly.pdbx_seq_one_letter_code
_entity_poly.pdbx_strand_id
1 'polypeptide(L)'
;MKKLYTSCSQQVNSSWRKKEKGEKAMKRMEEQVNTATASLNRCVEEKQSVANDLTEMRVKYNLLSDEYASLEKQVHDLPAVDAEVSVGAKEHNDFANRIRQEKMRQDELELEEAEEANNGPKDVALFCASSPQVRITDLDREYVDKNICLQLQIGSPELQTRLLLYCDGNVNVN
;
A
#
# COMPACT_ATOMS: atom_id res chain seq x y z
N MET A 1 86.38 13.87 -6.81
CA MET A 1 85.02 14.15 -7.33
C MET A 1 85.06 14.22 -8.85
N LYS A 2 84.48 13.25 -9.58
CA LYS A 2 84.39 13.29 -11.05
C LYS A 2 83.12 14.05 -11.44
N LYS A 3 83.25 15.22 -12.08
CA LYS A 3 82.12 15.90 -12.73
C LYS A 3 81.78 15.14 -14.01
N LEU A 4 80.63 14.47 -14.03
CA LEU A 4 80.05 13.87 -15.24
C LEU A 4 79.56 15.00 -16.15
N TYR A 5 80.34 15.31 -17.19
CA TYR A 5 79.89 16.19 -18.26
C TYR A 5 78.92 15.42 -19.17
N THR A 6 77.64 15.79 -19.13
CA THR A 6 76.64 15.29 -20.07
C THR A 6 76.85 15.95 -21.43
N SER A 7 76.78 15.15 -22.49
CA SER A 7 76.88 15.63 -23.88
C SER A 7 75.70 16.57 -24.20
N CYS A 8 75.94 17.62 -25.00
CA CYS A 8 74.92 18.56 -25.45
C CYS A 8 73.72 17.83 -26.11
N SER A 9 73.98 16.74 -26.85
CA SER A 9 72.93 15.89 -27.43
C SER A 9 72.06 15.19 -26.37
N GLN A 10 72.67 14.75 -25.26
CA GLN A 10 71.93 14.13 -24.15
C GLN A 10 71.06 15.17 -23.41
N GLN A 11 71.57 16.40 -23.24
CA GLN A 11 70.81 17.49 -22.63
C GLN A 11 69.60 17.89 -23.47
N VAL A 12 69.77 18.06 -24.79
CA VAL A 12 68.67 18.37 -25.72
C VAL A 12 67.60 17.27 -25.70
N ASN A 13 67.99 16.00 -25.81
CA ASN A 13 67.04 14.87 -25.75
C ASN A 13 66.26 14.79 -24.42
N SER A 14 66.91 15.11 -23.29
CA SER A 14 66.24 15.13 -21.99
C SER A 14 65.22 16.27 -21.87
N SER A 15 65.51 17.43 -22.49
CA SER A 15 64.61 18.59 -22.52
C SER A 15 63.35 18.30 -23.34
N TRP A 16 63.51 17.72 -24.54
CA TRP A 16 62.38 17.32 -25.39
C TRP A 16 61.45 16.32 -24.69
N ARG A 17 62.00 15.30 -24.03
CA ARG A 17 61.20 14.33 -23.26
C ARG A 17 60.45 14.96 -22.09
N LYS A 18 61.04 15.96 -21.43
CA LYS A 18 60.35 16.70 -20.35
C LYS A 18 59.20 17.54 -20.91
N LYS A 19 59.42 18.22 -22.04
CA LYS A 19 58.39 19.00 -22.73
C LYS A 19 57.22 18.12 -23.17
N GLU A 20 57.49 16.99 -23.82
CA GLU A 20 56.47 16.04 -24.28
C GLU A 20 55.65 15.45 -23.11
N LYS A 21 56.32 15.14 -21.98
CA LYS A 21 55.62 14.72 -20.75
C LYS A 21 54.74 15.83 -20.18
N GLY A 22 55.22 17.07 -20.19
CA GLY A 22 54.45 18.23 -19.76
C GLY A 22 53.21 18.46 -20.60
N GLU A 23 53.33 18.38 -21.93
CA GLU A 23 52.21 18.50 -22.88
C GLU A 23 51.18 17.38 -22.69
N LYS A 24 51.63 16.14 -22.50
CA LYS A 24 50.75 14.99 -22.19
C LYS A 24 50.03 15.16 -20.84
N ALA A 25 50.71 15.69 -19.83
CA ALA A 25 50.10 15.98 -18.53
C ALA A 25 49.06 17.11 -18.62
N MET A 26 49.35 18.17 -19.38
CA MET A 26 48.45 19.29 -19.59
C MET A 26 47.16 18.85 -20.31
N LYS A 27 47.27 18.04 -21.37
CA LYS A 27 46.10 17.46 -22.07
C LYS A 27 45.22 16.61 -21.15
N ARG A 28 45.83 15.75 -20.32
CA ARG A 28 45.08 14.95 -19.33
C ARG A 28 44.38 15.84 -18.30
N MET A 29 45.02 16.93 -17.89
CA MET A 29 44.43 17.88 -16.96
C MET A 29 43.24 18.62 -17.60
N GLU A 30 43.35 19.04 -18.86
CA GLU A 30 42.21 19.63 -19.59
C GLU A 30 41.04 18.65 -19.72
N GLU A 31 41.30 17.38 -20.07
CA GLU A 31 40.26 16.34 -20.13
C GLU A 31 39.56 16.14 -18.79
N GLN A 32 40.32 16.14 -17.69
CA GLN A 32 39.77 16.04 -16.34
C GLN A 32 38.92 17.27 -15.98
N VAL A 33 39.39 18.48 -16.28
CA VAL A 33 38.65 19.72 -16.03
C VAL A 33 37.36 19.74 -16.85
N ASN A 34 37.40 19.34 -18.12
CA ASN A 34 36.21 19.28 -18.97
C ASN A 34 35.18 18.28 -18.42
N THR A 35 35.64 17.10 -17.98
CA THR A 35 34.78 16.08 -17.38
C THR A 35 34.15 16.55 -16.06
N ALA A 36 34.95 17.20 -15.22
CA ALA A 36 34.48 17.78 -13.96
C ALA A 36 33.45 18.89 -14.20
N THR A 37 33.71 19.76 -15.19
CA THR A 37 32.79 20.85 -15.58
C THR A 37 31.47 20.30 -16.10
N ALA A 38 31.49 19.29 -16.97
CA ALA A 38 30.28 18.65 -17.46
C ALA A 38 29.47 17.99 -16.33
N SER A 39 30.16 17.36 -15.37
CA SER A 39 29.51 16.75 -14.20
C SER A 39 28.90 17.79 -13.27
N LEU A 40 29.58 18.93 -13.07
CA LEU A 40 29.06 20.04 -12.28
C LEU A 40 27.80 20.64 -12.93
N ASN A 41 27.81 20.87 -14.24
CA ASN A 41 26.65 21.42 -14.95
C ASN A 41 25.42 20.52 -14.80
N ARG A 42 25.59 19.20 -14.96
CA ARG A 42 24.51 18.23 -14.73
C ARG A 42 23.98 18.26 -13.29
N CYS A 43 24.87 18.35 -12.29
CA CYS A 43 24.45 18.49 -10.89
C CYS A 43 23.67 19.78 -10.64
N VAL A 44 24.02 20.88 -11.32
CA VAL A 44 23.30 22.16 -11.23
C VAL A 44 21.91 22.06 -11.84
N GLU A 45 21.78 21.40 -12.99
CA GLU A 45 20.49 21.15 -13.65
C GLU A 45 19.57 20.26 -12.79
N GLU A 46 20.10 19.16 -12.25
CA GLU A 46 19.38 18.28 -11.32
C GLU A 46 18.92 19.03 -10.07
N LYS A 47 19.80 19.86 -9.48
CA LYS A 47 19.45 20.71 -8.34
C LYS A 47 18.32 21.67 -8.66
N GLN A 48 18.34 22.28 -9.86
CA GLN A 48 17.28 23.21 -10.28
C GLN A 48 15.95 22.48 -10.48
N SER A 49 15.97 21.27 -11.05
CA SER A 49 14.78 20.42 -11.19
C SER A 49 14.16 20.13 -9.82
N VAL A 50 14.96 19.65 -8.87
CA VAL A 50 14.48 19.33 -7.51
C VAL A 50 13.93 20.57 -6.79
N ALA A 51 14.54 21.75 -6.99
CA ALA A 51 14.03 22.99 -6.43
C ALA A 51 12.65 23.38 -6.99
N ASN A 52 12.41 23.12 -8.28
CA ASN A 52 11.10 23.33 -8.90
C ASN A 52 10.06 22.37 -8.34
N ASP A 53 10.38 21.08 -8.24
CA ASP A 53 9.49 20.05 -7.69
C ASP A 53 9.10 20.36 -6.24
N LEU A 54 10.05 20.81 -5.43
CA LEU A 54 9.81 21.20 -4.03
C LEU A 54 8.88 22.42 -3.93
N THR A 55 8.98 23.35 -4.88
CA THR A 55 8.10 24.51 -4.95
C THR A 55 6.67 24.08 -5.32
N GLU A 56 6.53 23.19 -6.31
CA GLU A 56 5.23 22.64 -6.71
C GLU A 56 4.57 21.88 -5.55
N MET A 57 5.32 21.02 -4.86
CA MET A 57 4.82 20.27 -3.70
C MET A 57 4.35 21.19 -2.57
N ARG A 58 5.07 22.29 -2.32
CA ARG A 58 4.66 23.29 -1.32
C ARG A 58 3.33 23.97 -1.71
N VAL A 59 3.12 24.28 -2.99
CA VAL A 59 1.85 24.86 -3.46
C VAL A 59 0.71 23.86 -3.27
N LYS A 60 0.91 22.59 -3.66
CA LYS A 60 -0.11 21.53 -3.49
C LYS A 60 -0.47 21.32 -2.02
N TYR A 61 0.53 21.32 -1.13
CA TYR A 61 0.30 21.20 0.31
C TYR A 61 -0.57 22.34 0.85
N ASN A 62 -0.28 23.59 0.47
CA ASN A 62 -1.06 24.74 0.92
C ASN A 62 -2.51 24.67 0.43
N LEU A 63 -2.74 24.32 -0.84
CA LEU A 63 -4.09 24.14 -1.39
C LEU A 63 -4.89 23.08 -0.62
N LEU A 64 -4.27 21.92 -0.36
CA LEU A 64 -4.90 20.86 0.40
C LEU A 64 -5.20 21.27 1.84
N SER A 65 -4.28 22.01 2.48
CA SER A 65 -4.49 22.56 3.82
C SER A 65 -5.67 23.52 3.86
N ASP A 66 -5.85 24.37 2.85
CA ASP A 66 -6.98 25.29 2.75
C ASP A 66 -8.30 24.53 2.52
N GLU A 67 -8.30 23.48 1.71
CA GLU A 67 -9.45 22.59 1.52
C GLU A 67 -9.86 21.90 2.83
N TYR A 68 -8.90 21.37 3.59
CA TYR A 68 -9.16 20.75 4.89
C TYR A 68 -9.78 21.76 5.87
N ALA A 69 -9.26 22.98 5.95
CA ALA A 69 -9.81 24.02 6.82
C ALA A 69 -11.26 24.41 6.41
N SER A 70 -11.52 24.47 5.10
CA SER A 70 -12.87 24.71 4.57
C SER A 70 -13.84 23.58 4.94
N LEU A 71 -13.40 22.32 4.84
CA LEU A 71 -14.20 21.16 5.17
C LEU A 71 -14.48 21.06 6.66
N GLU A 72 -13.48 21.33 7.51
CA GLU A 72 -13.63 21.36 8.96
C GLU A 72 -14.68 22.40 9.38
N LYS A 73 -14.65 23.59 8.76
CA LYS A 73 -15.67 24.62 8.98
C LYS A 73 -17.06 24.15 8.54
N GLN A 74 -17.19 23.51 7.38
CA GLN A 74 -18.48 22.98 6.91
C GLN A 74 -19.05 21.94 7.88
N VAL A 75 -18.22 21.07 8.44
CA VAL A 75 -18.65 20.08 9.45
C VAL A 75 -19.09 20.77 10.74
N HIS A 76 -18.40 21.82 11.17
CA HIS A 76 -18.76 22.59 12.37
C HIS A 76 -20.06 23.40 12.20
N ASP A 77 -20.34 23.89 10.99
CA ASP A 77 -21.53 24.69 10.68
C ASP A 77 -22.78 23.83 10.38
N LEU A 78 -22.67 22.49 10.42
CA LEU A 78 -23.84 21.61 10.33
C LEU A 78 -24.75 21.82 11.55
N PRO A 79 -26.06 21.98 11.36
CA PRO A 79 -27.00 22.17 12.47
C PRO A 79 -26.93 20.96 13.43
N ALA A 80 -26.92 21.23 14.73
CA ALA A 80 -27.10 20.21 15.75
C ALA A 80 -28.42 19.49 15.46
N VAL A 81 -28.32 18.22 15.07
CA VAL A 81 -29.47 17.49 14.56
C VAL A 81 -30.43 17.22 15.71
N ASP A 82 -31.61 17.81 15.65
CA ASP A 82 -32.68 17.65 16.64
C ASP A 82 -33.08 16.17 16.80
N ALA A 83 -33.66 15.87 17.97
CA ALA A 83 -33.84 14.56 18.59
C ALA A 83 -34.50 13.43 17.76
N GLU A 84 -34.97 13.66 16.54
CA GLU A 84 -35.44 12.59 15.64
C GLU A 84 -34.28 11.80 14.98
N VAL A 85 -33.10 12.42 14.83
CA VAL A 85 -31.87 11.71 14.41
C VAL A 85 -31.20 10.98 15.57
N SER A 86 -31.60 11.24 16.82
CA SER A 86 -31.10 10.51 17.99
C SER A 86 -31.45 9.02 17.96
N VAL A 87 -32.55 8.61 17.32
CA VAL A 87 -32.94 7.19 17.22
C VAL A 87 -32.08 6.48 16.18
N GLY A 88 -31.95 7.04 14.98
CA GLY A 88 -31.06 6.52 13.94
C GLY A 88 -29.58 6.54 14.35
N ALA A 89 -29.11 7.61 15.01
CA ALA A 89 -27.75 7.70 15.52
C ALA A 89 -27.47 6.68 16.64
N LYS A 90 -28.48 6.33 17.45
CA LYS A 90 -28.35 5.27 18.45
C LYS A 90 -28.29 3.90 17.78
N GLU A 91 -29.15 3.61 16.81
CA GLU A 91 -29.12 2.35 16.05
C GLU A 91 -27.81 2.18 15.25
N HIS A 92 -27.32 3.25 14.63
CA HIS A 92 -26.03 3.27 13.93
C HIS A 92 -24.85 3.09 14.89
N ASN A 93 -24.87 3.73 16.07
CA ASN A 93 -23.85 3.51 17.09
C ASN A 93 -23.90 2.09 17.65
N ASP A 94 -25.09 1.54 17.89
CA ASP A 94 -25.26 0.17 18.37
C ASP A 94 -24.80 -0.85 17.32
N PHE A 95 -25.00 -0.56 16.03
CA PHE A 95 -24.44 -1.36 14.93
C PHE A 95 -22.91 -1.24 14.84
N ALA A 96 -22.37 -0.03 14.88
CA ALA A 96 -20.93 0.21 14.86
C ALA A 96 -20.21 -0.43 16.07
N ASN A 97 -20.83 -0.38 17.25
CA ASN A 97 -20.33 -1.03 18.46
C ASN A 97 -20.33 -2.56 18.31
N ARG A 98 -21.37 -3.14 17.71
CA ARG A 98 -21.41 -4.59 17.40
C ARG A 98 -20.31 -5.00 16.43
N ILE A 99 -20.05 -4.22 15.39
CA ILE A 99 -18.93 -4.48 14.46
C ILE A 99 -17.59 -4.44 15.19
N ARG A 100 -17.37 -3.43 16.04
CA ARG A 100 -16.12 -3.30 16.80
C ARG A 100 -15.92 -4.45 17.78
N GLN A 101 -16.98 -4.85 18.49
CA GLN A 101 -16.94 -5.99 19.41
C GLN A 101 -16.65 -7.30 18.69
N GLU A 102 -17.26 -7.51 17.52
CA GLU A 102 -17.01 -8.71 16.73
C GLU A 102 -15.59 -8.73 16.16
N LYS A 103 -15.08 -7.58 15.72
CA LYS A 103 -13.67 -7.46 15.31
C LYS A 103 -12.71 -7.78 16.45
N MET A 104 -12.94 -7.24 17.65
CA MET A 104 -12.12 -7.56 18.82
C MET A 104 -12.18 -9.06 19.17
N ARG A 105 -13.36 -9.67 19.08
CA ARG A 105 -13.53 -11.12 19.29
C ARG A 105 -12.73 -11.92 18.26
N GLN A 106 -12.70 -11.49 16.99
CA GLN A 106 -11.91 -12.14 15.93
C GLN A 106 -10.40 -11.96 16.15
N ASP A 107 -9.97 -10.77 16.58
CA ASP A 107 -8.57 -10.48 16.91
C ASP A 107 -8.09 -11.33 18.10
N GLU A 108 -8.95 -11.53 19.12
CA GLU A 108 -8.67 -12.40 20.28
C GLU A 108 -8.65 -13.90 19.95
N LEU A 109 -9.30 -14.31 18.87
CA LEU A 109 -9.33 -15.71 18.45
C LEU A 109 -8.06 -16.15 17.70
N GLU A 110 -7.10 -15.25 17.49
CA GLU A 110 -5.83 -15.51 16.78
C GLU A 110 -6.05 -16.36 15.52
N LEU A 111 -7.14 -16.09 14.78
CA LEU A 111 -7.39 -16.77 13.51
C LEU A 111 -6.28 -16.34 12.57
N GLU A 112 -5.25 -17.18 12.45
CA GLU A 112 -4.25 -17.11 11.39
C GLU A 112 -5.01 -16.95 10.07
N GLU A 113 -5.06 -15.70 9.61
CA GLU A 113 -5.64 -15.28 8.34
C GLU A 113 -7.12 -15.65 8.12
N ALA A 114 -8.03 -14.92 8.78
CA ALA A 114 -9.28 -14.57 8.11
C ALA A 114 -8.99 -13.52 7.02
N GLU A 115 -8.23 -13.91 6.00
CA GLU A 115 -8.07 -13.13 4.76
C GLU A 115 -9.47 -12.72 4.30
N GLU A 116 -9.61 -11.42 4.01
CA GLU A 116 -10.77 -10.77 3.43
C GLU A 116 -11.71 -11.78 2.78
N ALA A 117 -12.84 -12.07 3.42
CA ALA A 117 -13.87 -12.89 2.83
C ALA A 117 -14.17 -12.29 1.46
N ASN A 118 -13.65 -12.93 0.41
CA ASN A 118 -13.76 -12.45 -0.95
C ASN A 118 -15.26 -12.42 -1.26
N ASN A 119 -15.85 -11.22 -1.16
CA ASN A 119 -17.28 -10.96 -1.29
C ASN A 119 -17.76 -11.10 -2.74
N GLY A 120 -16.95 -11.71 -3.60
CA GLY A 120 -17.37 -12.18 -4.91
C GLY A 120 -18.48 -13.24 -4.78
N PRO A 121 -19.34 -13.35 -5.80
CA PRO A 121 -20.37 -14.40 -5.83
C PRO A 121 -19.70 -15.78 -5.73
N LYS A 122 -20.06 -16.55 -4.70
CA LYS A 122 -19.59 -17.92 -4.52
C LYS A 122 -20.57 -18.89 -5.17
N ASP A 123 -20.06 -19.77 -6.02
CA ASP A 123 -20.84 -20.85 -6.62
C ASP A 123 -20.80 -22.08 -5.70
N VAL A 124 -21.98 -22.54 -5.27
CA VAL A 124 -22.15 -23.71 -4.42
C VAL A 124 -22.92 -24.76 -5.22
N ALA A 125 -22.20 -25.68 -5.84
CA ALA A 125 -22.79 -26.76 -6.63
C ALA A 125 -22.98 -28.01 -5.76
N LEU A 126 -24.25 -28.40 -5.55
CA LEU A 126 -24.64 -29.64 -4.88
C LEU A 126 -25.01 -30.69 -5.94
N PHE A 127 -24.15 -31.69 -6.14
CA PHE A 127 -24.44 -32.83 -7.01
C PHE A 127 -25.19 -33.91 -6.23
N CYS A 128 -26.45 -34.19 -6.61
CA CYS A 128 -27.18 -35.37 -6.15
C CYS A 128 -27.63 -36.22 -7.34
N ALA A 129 -27.62 -37.53 -7.18
CA ALA A 129 -27.96 -38.49 -8.25
C ALA A 129 -29.47 -38.52 -8.58
N SER A 130 -30.33 -38.08 -7.67
CA SER A 130 -31.78 -38.00 -7.84
C SER A 130 -32.26 -36.61 -7.41
N SER A 131 -32.94 -35.92 -8.34
CA SER A 131 -33.50 -34.55 -8.28
C SER A 131 -33.64 -33.95 -6.86
N PRO A 132 -32.58 -33.34 -6.30
CA PRO A 132 -32.64 -32.83 -4.93
C PRO A 132 -33.43 -31.52 -4.90
N GLN A 133 -34.17 -31.31 -3.83
CA GLN A 133 -34.73 -30.00 -3.52
C GLN A 133 -33.81 -29.30 -2.52
N VAL A 134 -33.22 -28.18 -2.94
CA VAL A 134 -32.41 -27.32 -2.08
C VAL A 134 -33.28 -26.14 -1.66
N ARG A 135 -33.49 -25.98 -0.35
CA ARG A 135 -34.21 -24.84 0.23
C ARG A 135 -33.25 -24.06 1.12
N ILE A 136 -32.89 -22.85 0.69
CA ILE A 136 -32.16 -21.87 1.50
C ILE A 136 -33.21 -20.98 2.16
N THR A 137 -33.12 -20.79 3.47
CA THR A 137 -34.07 -19.97 4.23
C THR A 137 -33.29 -19.08 5.17
N ASP A 138 -33.67 -17.80 5.20
CA ASP A 138 -33.08 -16.85 6.14
C ASP A 138 -33.38 -17.29 7.57
N LEU A 139 -32.38 -17.19 8.43
CA LEU A 139 -32.46 -17.65 9.81
C LEU A 139 -33.13 -16.59 10.68
N ASP A 140 -34.17 -17.00 11.42
CA ASP A 140 -34.80 -16.18 12.45
C ASP A 140 -33.80 -15.85 13.59
N ARG A 141 -34.07 -14.77 14.34
CA ARG A 141 -33.19 -14.28 15.43
C ARG A 141 -32.78 -15.36 16.45
N GLU A 142 -33.64 -16.34 16.70
CA GLU A 142 -33.38 -17.44 17.63
C GLU A 142 -32.19 -18.34 17.22
N TYR A 143 -31.86 -18.40 15.93
CA TYR A 143 -30.74 -19.19 15.41
C TYR A 143 -29.42 -18.40 15.44
N VAL A 144 -29.50 -17.06 15.35
CA VAL A 144 -28.34 -16.16 15.51
C VAL A 144 -27.78 -16.27 16.92
N ASP A 145 -28.65 -16.30 17.94
CA ASP A 145 -28.24 -16.48 19.34
C ASP A 145 -27.58 -17.85 19.62
N LYS A 146 -27.78 -18.82 18.70
CA LYS A 146 -27.17 -20.16 18.75
C LYS A 146 -25.92 -20.28 17.88
N ASN A 147 -25.38 -19.15 17.40
CA ASN A 147 -24.20 -19.07 16.54
C ASN A 147 -24.35 -19.80 15.19
N ILE A 148 -25.58 -20.00 14.70
CA ILE A 148 -25.83 -20.68 13.41
C ILE A 148 -25.91 -19.61 12.32
N CYS A 149 -25.02 -19.71 11.34
CA CYS A 149 -24.89 -18.76 10.23
C CYS A 149 -25.63 -19.20 8.97
N LEU A 150 -25.70 -20.52 8.71
CA LEU A 150 -26.41 -21.04 7.55
C LEU A 150 -27.01 -22.42 7.87
N GLN A 151 -28.27 -22.59 7.52
CA GLN A 151 -28.94 -23.88 7.51
C GLN A 151 -29.24 -24.30 6.09
N LEU A 152 -28.68 -25.44 5.68
CA LEU A 152 -28.95 -26.06 4.39
C LEU A 152 -29.76 -27.33 4.63
N GLN A 153 -30.97 -27.36 4.09
CA GLN A 153 -31.79 -28.56 4.09
C GLN A 153 -31.70 -29.20 2.70
N ILE A 154 -31.19 -30.42 2.67
CA ILE A 154 -31.07 -31.23 1.45
C ILE A 154 -32.06 -32.38 1.57
N GLY A 155 -33.04 -32.40 0.67
CA GLY A 155 -34.06 -33.45 0.59
C GLY A 155 -33.99 -34.21 -0.72
N SER A 156 -33.95 -35.54 -0.62
CA SER A 156 -34.26 -36.50 -1.68
C SER A 156 -35.23 -37.56 -1.11
N PRO A 157 -35.89 -38.38 -1.96
CA PRO A 157 -36.78 -39.45 -1.49
C PRO A 157 -36.12 -40.44 -0.52
N GLU A 158 -34.80 -40.57 -0.55
CA GLU A 158 -34.02 -41.54 0.23
C GLU A 158 -33.17 -40.89 1.32
N LEU A 159 -32.97 -39.57 1.27
CA LEU A 159 -32.07 -38.85 2.17
C LEU A 159 -32.68 -37.50 2.55
N GLN A 160 -32.81 -37.28 3.85
CA GLN A 160 -33.12 -35.97 4.39
C GLN A 160 -32.00 -35.57 5.35
N THR A 161 -31.21 -34.58 4.94
CA THR A 161 -30.05 -34.13 5.71
C THR A 161 -30.15 -32.64 5.99
N ARG A 162 -29.76 -32.25 7.21
CA ARG A 162 -29.70 -30.87 7.64
C ARG A 162 -28.26 -30.51 7.99
N LEU A 163 -27.67 -29.65 7.18
CA LEU A 163 -26.35 -29.10 7.46
C LEU A 163 -26.49 -27.77 8.20
N LEU A 164 -25.80 -27.66 9.34
CA LEU A 164 -25.70 -26.44 10.13
C LEU A 164 -24.26 -25.93 10.07
N LEU A 165 -24.09 -24.73 9.54
CA LEU A 165 -22.84 -24.00 9.55
C LEU A 165 -22.89 -22.96 10.66
N TYR A 166 -21.94 -23.04 11.58
CA TYR A 166 -21.81 -22.10 12.67
C TYR A 166 -20.85 -20.97 12.28
N CYS A 167 -21.07 -19.78 12.84
CA CYS A 167 -20.27 -18.59 12.51
C CYS A 167 -18.84 -18.63 13.08
N ASP A 168 -18.55 -19.60 13.95
CA ASP A 168 -17.22 -19.89 14.47
C ASP A 168 -16.42 -20.88 13.60
N GLY A 169 -16.96 -21.27 12.43
CA GLY A 169 -16.32 -22.21 11.52
C GLY A 169 -16.53 -23.68 11.87
N ASN A 170 -17.29 -24.00 12.93
CA ASN A 170 -17.66 -25.37 13.24
C ASN A 170 -18.75 -25.86 12.27
N VAL A 171 -18.59 -27.08 11.76
CA VAL A 171 -19.59 -27.75 10.91
C VAL A 171 -20.13 -28.94 11.66
N ASN A 172 -21.44 -28.94 11.94
CA ASN A 172 -22.11 -30.10 12.50
C ASN A 172 -22.94 -30.79 11.40
N VAL A 173 -22.57 -32.03 11.11
CA VAL A 173 -23.26 -32.88 10.12
C VAL A 173 -23.99 -33.96 10.91
N ASN A 174 -25.32 -33.83 10.99
CA ASN A 174 -26.22 -34.84 11.58
C ASN A 174 -27.21 -35.34 10.53
#